data_AF-A0A151R803-F1
#
_entry.id   AF-A0A151R803-F1
#
_cell.length_a   1.000
_cell.length_b   1.000
_cell.length_c   1.000
_cell.angle_alpha   90.00
_cell.angle_beta   90.00
_cell.angle_gamma   90.00
#
_symmetry.space_group_name_H-M   'P 1'
#
loop_
_entity.id
_entity.type
_entity.pdbx_description
1 polymer ?
#
loop_
_entity_poly.entity_id
_entity_poly.type
_entity_poly.pdbx_seq_one_letter_code
_entity_poly.pdbx_strand_id
1 'polypeptide(L)'
;MFGALGVETRELEKYALLLNCKVMKLPFTYLGIPVWDHLRRSQVWEETIKKFKKKLSRWKSRNMSLAAQVCLVNSVLIGFPLYMFSFFKMPK
;
A
#
# COMPACT_ATOMS: atom_id res chain seq x y z
N MET A 1 7.57 4.60 17.79
CA MET A 1 7.05 5.73 16.99
C MET A 1 5.58 5.43 16.74
N PHE A 2 4.67 6.31 17.15
CA PHE A 2 3.22 6.06 17.19
C PHE A 2 2.51 6.84 16.08
N GLY A 3 1.65 6.18 15.31
CA GLY A 3 0.86 6.81 14.25
C GLY A 3 -0.56 6.25 14.24
N ALA A 4 -1.54 7.12 14.07
CA ALA A 4 -2.94 6.75 13.90
C ALA A 4 -3.51 7.49 12.69
N LEU A 5 -4.44 6.86 11.99
CA LEU A 5 -5.12 7.42 10.82
C LEU A 5 -6.52 7.87 11.21
N GLY A 6 -6.90 9.09 10.83
CA GLY A 6 -8.24 9.63 11.12
C GLY A 6 -8.47 10.07 12.57
N VAL A 7 -7.40 10.28 13.34
CA VAL A 7 -7.45 10.80 14.72
C VAL A 7 -6.91 12.24 14.71
N GLU A 8 -7.51 13.13 15.50
CA GLU A 8 -7.05 14.51 15.63
C GLU A 8 -5.62 14.55 16.20
N THR A 9 -4.76 15.42 15.66
CA THR A 9 -3.34 15.52 16.03
C THR A 9 -3.11 15.75 17.53
N ARG A 10 -4.03 16.45 18.19
CA ARG A 10 -3.99 16.71 19.64
C ARG A 10 -4.13 15.43 20.47
N GLU A 11 -5.02 14.53 20.08
CA GLU A 11 -5.18 13.24 20.76
C GLU A 11 -4.00 12.32 20.46
N LEU A 12 -3.49 12.35 19.23
CA LEU A 12 -2.29 11.60 18.84
C LEU A 12 -1.07 11.97 19.68
N GLU A 13 -0.87 13.27 19.96
CA GLU A 13 0.21 13.76 20.82
C GLU A 13 0.04 13.33 22.28
N LYS A 14 -1.18 13.33 22.82
CA LYS A 14 -1.46 12.82 24.17
C LYS A 14 -1.11 11.33 24.29
N TYR A 15 -1.53 10.50 23.33
CA TYR A 15 -1.20 9.08 23.33
C TYR A 15 0.30 8.84 23.14
N ALA A 16 0.95 9.63 22.30
CA ALA A 16 2.40 9.55 22.11
C ALA A 16 3.17 9.88 23.40
N LEU A 17 2.73 10.89 24.15
CA LEU A 17 3.27 11.23 25.47
C LEU A 17 3.05 10.10 26.49
N LEU A 18 1.84 9.54 26.58
CA LEU A 18 1.54 8.41 27.47
C LEU A 18 2.39 7.17 27.18
N LEU A 19 2.63 6.89 25.90
CA LEU A 19 3.44 5.75 25.44
C LEU A 19 4.94 6.06 25.40
N ASN A 20 5.35 7.25 25.85
CA ASN A 20 6.73 7.77 25.78
C ASN A 20 7.38 7.57 24.39
N CYS A 21 6.61 7.80 23.33
CA CYS A 21 6.97 7.55 21.95
C CYS A 21 6.87 8.83 21.10
N LYS A 22 7.72 8.96 20.08
CA LYS A 22 7.59 10.04 19.08
C LYS A 22 6.39 9.80 18.15
N VAL A 23 5.67 10.86 17.79
CA VAL A 23 4.62 10.84 16.77
C VAL A 23 5.22 10.57 15.39
N MET A 24 4.60 9.65 14.65
CA MET A 24 4.98 9.33 13.28
C MET A 24 4.40 10.37 12.32
N LYS A 25 5.24 10.90 11.41
CA LYS A 25 4.78 11.80 10.34
C LYS A 25 4.23 10.99 9.17
N LEU A 26 3.01 11.30 8.77
CA LEU A 26 2.43 10.85 7.51
C LEU A 26 2.92 11.80 6.39
N PRO A 27 3.17 11.30 5.17
CA PRO A 27 3.09 9.90 4.73
C PRO A 27 4.34 9.08 5.09
N PHE A 28 4.19 7.78 5.30
CA PHE A 28 5.30 6.84 5.48
C PHE A 28 5.05 5.55 4.69
N THR A 29 6.09 4.74 4.47
CA THR A 29 5.94 3.43 3.79
C THR A 29 5.98 2.31 4.82
N TYR A 30 4.93 1.48 4.86
CA TYR A 30 4.86 0.29 5.70
C TYR A 30 4.76 -0.96 4.82
N LEU A 31 5.71 -1.88 4.97
CA LEU A 31 5.75 -3.15 4.20
C LEU A 31 5.68 -2.95 2.67
N GLY A 32 6.19 -1.82 2.17
CA GLY A 32 6.15 -1.46 0.75
C GLY A 32 4.85 -0.78 0.30
N ILE A 33 3.89 -0.60 1.20
CA ILE A 33 2.64 0.13 0.99
C ILE A 33 2.78 1.55 1.55
N PRO A 34 2.56 2.60 0.75
CA PRO A 34 2.60 3.95 1.26
C PRO A 34 1.31 4.24 2.06
N VAL A 35 1.47 4.55 3.34
CA VAL A 35 0.41 4.93 4.28
C VAL A 35 0.31 6.45 4.27
N TRP A 36 -0.79 6.95 3.73
CA TRP A 36 -1.09 8.38 3.63
C TRP A 36 -2.20 8.76 4.63
N ASP A 37 -2.23 10.03 5.04
CA ASP A 37 -3.31 10.57 5.87
C ASP A 37 -4.69 10.52 5.16
N HIS A 38 -4.69 10.48 3.82
CA HIS A 38 -5.90 10.39 3.00
C HIS A 38 -5.85 9.19 2.04
N LEU A 39 -6.04 8.01 2.59
CA LEU A 39 -6.06 6.71 1.89
C LEU A 39 -7.17 6.56 0.82
N ARG A 40 -8.13 7.48 0.74
CA ARG A 40 -9.24 7.45 -0.23
C ARG A 40 -8.90 8.06 -1.59
N ARG A 41 -7.70 8.61 -1.79
CA ARG A 41 -7.37 9.28 -3.05
C ARG A 41 -7.07 8.22 -4.12
N SER A 42 -7.88 8.17 -5.19
CA SER A 42 -7.64 7.35 -6.40
C SER A 42 -6.19 7.43 -6.90
N GLN A 43 -5.55 8.59 -6.71
CA GLN A 43 -4.14 8.83 -7.02
C GLN A 43 -3.16 7.86 -6.32
N VAL A 44 -3.44 7.42 -5.08
CA VAL A 44 -2.60 6.45 -4.36
C VAL A 44 -2.67 5.06 -5.00
N TRP A 45 -3.87 4.67 -5.43
CA TRP A 45 -4.09 3.44 -6.19
C TRP A 45 -3.36 3.49 -7.53
N GLU A 46 -3.41 4.63 -8.22
CA GLU A 46 -2.77 4.78 -9.51
C GLU A 46 -1.23 4.69 -9.46
N GLU A 47 -0.59 5.31 -8.45
CA GLU A 47 0.86 5.17 -8.25
C GLU A 47 1.27 3.72 -7.95
N THR A 48 0.46 3.03 -7.15
CA THR A 48 0.69 1.63 -6.79
C THR A 48 0.58 0.76 -8.06
N ILE A 49 -0.49 0.92 -8.84
CA ILE A 49 -0.68 0.24 -10.13
C ILE A 49 0.49 0.52 -11.08
N LYS A 50 0.97 1.76 -11.18
CA LYS A 50 2.14 2.12 -12.01
C LYS A 50 3.41 1.38 -11.58
N LYS A 51 3.68 1.27 -10.27
CA LYS A 51 4.83 0.51 -9.74
C LYS A 51 4.74 -0.97 -10.12
N PHE A 52 3.56 -1.59 -10.04
CA PHE A 52 3.36 -2.98 -10.43
C PHE A 52 3.46 -3.19 -11.94
N LYS A 53 2.88 -2.29 -12.75
CA LYS A 53 3.04 -2.33 -14.21
C LYS A 53 4.51 -2.26 -14.63
N LYS A 54 5.32 -1.45 -13.95
CA LYS A 54 6.78 -1.38 -14.15
C LYS A 54 7.50 -2.66 -13.71
N LYS A 55 7.03 -3.34 -12.66
CA LYS A 55 7.58 -4.66 -12.27
C LYS A 55 7.22 -5.74 -13.30
N LEU A 56 5.95 -5.82 -13.70
CA LEU A 56 5.46 -6.75 -14.72
C LEU A 56 6.15 -6.54 -16.07
N SER A 57 6.40 -5.29 -16.48
CA SER A 57 7.11 -5.01 -17.74
C SER A 57 8.55 -5.53 -17.72
N ARG A 58 9.23 -5.54 -16.56
CA ARG A 58 10.56 -6.16 -16.41
C ARG A 58 10.51 -7.68 -16.49
N TRP A 59 9.40 -8.29 -16.10
CA TRP A 59 9.20 -9.75 -16.12
C TRP A 59 8.76 -10.26 -17.48
N LYS A 60 8.44 -9.35 -18.41
CA LYS A 60 8.27 -9.62 -19.83
C LYS A 60 9.64 -9.92 -20.47
N SER A 61 10.30 -10.97 -19.98
CA SER A 61 11.50 -11.53 -20.58
C SER A 61 11.14 -12.17 -21.93
N ARG A 62 12.04 -12.05 -22.89
CA ARG A 62 11.90 -12.58 -24.27
C ARG A 62 11.67 -14.11 -24.32
N ASN A 63 11.91 -14.81 -23.20
CA ASN A 63 11.88 -16.27 -23.13
C ASN A 63 10.66 -16.86 -22.39
N MET A 64 9.66 -16.05 -22.00
CA MET A 64 8.43 -16.58 -21.39
C MET A 64 7.41 -17.01 -22.45
N SER A 65 6.84 -18.21 -22.28
CA SER A 65 5.70 -18.65 -23.09
C SER A 65 4.47 -17.79 -22.83
N LEU A 66 3.58 -17.69 -23.83
CA LEU A 66 2.33 -16.93 -23.68
C LEU A 66 1.48 -17.44 -22.50
N ALA A 67 1.44 -18.76 -22.31
CA ALA A 67 0.75 -19.39 -21.18
C ALA A 67 1.35 -18.94 -19.83
N ALA A 68 2.69 -18.91 -19.71
CA ALA A 68 3.36 -18.44 -18.50
C ALA A 68 3.09 -16.95 -18.24
N GLN A 69 3.03 -16.12 -19.28
CA GLN A 69 2.70 -14.70 -19.15
C GLN A 69 1.28 -14.49 -18.62
N VAL A 70 0.29 -15.22 -19.14
CA VAL A 70 -1.10 -15.14 -18.68
C VAL A 70 -1.22 -15.59 -17.23
N CYS A 71 -0.62 -16.73 -16.87
CA CYS A 71 -0.62 -17.21 -15.49
C CYS A 71 0.04 -16.20 -14.53
N LEU A 72 1.16 -15.60 -14.93
CA LEU A 72 1.84 -14.58 -14.13
C LEU A 72 0.95 -13.35 -13.90
N VAL A 73 0.36 -12.80 -14.97
CA VAL A 73 -0.55 -11.66 -14.86
C VAL A 73 -1.74 -11.99 -13.96
N ASN A 74 -2.35 -13.16 -14.14
CA ASN A 74 -3.49 -13.58 -13.32
C ASN A 74 -3.11 -13.73 -11.84
N SER A 75 -1.97 -14.36 -11.54
CA SER A 75 -1.49 -14.53 -10.15
C SER A 75 -1.26 -13.19 -9.45
N VAL A 76 -0.71 -12.19 -10.16
CA VAL A 76 -0.47 -10.86 -9.62
C VAL A 76 -1.78 -10.08 -9.44
N LEU A 77 -2.70 -10.17 -10.40
CA LEU A 77 -4.01 -9.51 -10.32
C LEU A 77 -4.90 -10.08 -9.22
N ILE A 78 -4.75 -11.36 -8.86
CA ILE A 78 -5.48 -11.97 -7.74
C ILE A 78 -4.79 -11.64 -6.41
N GLY A 79 -3.46 -11.78 -6.32
CA GLY A 79 -2.72 -11.55 -5.08
C GLY A 79 -2.70 -10.08 -4.64
N PHE A 80 -2.71 -9.14 -5.58
CA PHE A 80 -2.65 -7.71 -5.29
C PHE A 80 -3.86 -7.16 -4.50
N PRO A 81 -5.12 -7.28 -4.98
CA PRO A 81 -6.27 -6.80 -4.24
C PRO A 81 -6.42 -7.53 -2.90
N LEU A 82 -6.10 -8.83 -2.82
CA LEU A 82 -6.09 -9.57 -1.57
C LEU A 82 -5.09 -8.98 -0.56
N TYR A 83 -3.86 -8.69 -1.00
CA TYR A 83 -2.85 -8.06 -0.16
C TYR A 83 -3.29 -6.66 0.29
N MET A 84 -3.89 -5.86 -0.60
CA MET A 84 -4.38 -4.53 -0.25
C MET A 84 -5.56 -4.58 0.73
N PHE A 85 -6.52 -5.50 0.54
CA PHE A 85 -7.66 -5.66 1.44
C PHE A 85 -7.26 -6.20 2.84
N SER A 86 -6.11 -6.87 2.95
CA SER A 86 -5.56 -7.22 4.27
C SER A 86 -5.08 -6.00 5.06
N PHE A 87 -4.66 -4.91 4.39
CA PHE A 87 -4.19 -3.69 5.03
C PHE A 87 -5.26 -2.61 5.16
N PHE A 88 -6.15 -2.55 4.18
CA PHE A 88 -7.18 -1.52 4.09
C PHE A 88 -8.55 -2.13 4.27
N LYS A 89 -9.32 -1.54 5.19
CA LYS A 89 -10.73 -1.86 5.34
C LYS A 89 -11.44 -1.52 4.03
N MET A 90 -12.16 -2.49 3.48
CA MET A 90 -12.94 -2.27 2.26
C MET A 90 -13.90 -1.10 2.49
N PRO A 91 -13.89 -0.06 1.64
CA PRO A 91 -14.88 1.01 1.74
C PRO A 91 -16.27 0.39 1.59
N LYS A 92 -17.23 0.84 2.41
CA LYS A 92 -18.64 0.48 2.27
C LYS A 92 -19.22 1.01 0.97
#